data_AF-A0A1G2GR46-F1
#
_entry.id   AF-A0A1G2GR46-F1
#
_cell.length_a   1.000
_cell.length_b   1.000
_cell.length_c   1.000
_cell.angle_alpha   90.00
_cell.angle_beta   90.00
_cell.angle_gamma   90.00
#
_symmetry.space_group_name_H-M   'P 1'
#
loop_
_entity.id
_entity.type
_entity.pdbx_description
1 polymer ?
#
loop_
_entity_poly.entity_id
_entity_poly.type
_entity_poly.pdbx_seq_one_letter_code
_entity_poly.pdbx_strand_id
1 'polypeptide(L)'
;MATQTEDTNVTTQFQQVLQILNCEYERVSGELSKKEAETERLRQAVNTVAAIHNAYLGLTSVWKEEDPGKYRPSYFLMNHKGDPLIPREVVPSEKRGSWGLCSRLVEIENAWHLECPGCKEKRPVILRYHQTFDSPDGDTWEKRWNIYCQKCFLITQVERPAYSPHRF
;
A
#
# COMPACT_ATOMS: atom_id res chain seq x y z
N MET A 1 59.12 0.56 46.77
CA MET A 1 58.99 -0.09 45.45
C MET A 1 57.62 -0.78 45.28
N ALA A 2 56.52 -0.26 45.86
CA ALA A 2 55.19 -0.89 45.79
C ALA A 2 54.21 -0.18 44.84
N THR A 3 54.51 1.06 44.43
CA THR A 3 53.59 1.93 43.69
C THR A 3 53.45 1.61 42.20
N GLN A 4 54.48 1.02 41.56
CA GLN A 4 54.43 0.71 40.12
C GLN A 4 53.50 -0.46 39.78
N THR A 5 53.34 -1.42 40.69
CA THR A 5 52.54 -2.65 40.46
C THR A 5 51.04 -2.39 40.60
N GLU A 6 50.64 -1.48 41.50
CA GLU A 6 49.25 -1.09 41.72
C GLU A 6 48.70 -0.28 40.54
N ASP A 7 49.48 0.66 40.01
CA ASP A 7 49.09 1.46 38.83
C ASP A 7 48.87 0.60 37.58
N THR A 8 49.70 -0.42 37.35
CA THR A 8 49.50 -1.37 36.24
C THR A 8 48.26 -2.25 36.40
N ASN A 9 47.88 -2.60 37.64
CA ASN A 9 46.69 -3.39 37.90
C ASN A 9 45.42 -2.57 37.64
N VAL A 10 45.38 -1.33 38.12
CA VAL A 10 44.27 -0.40 37.88
C VAL A 10 44.11 -0.11 36.39
N THR A 11 45.21 0.11 35.67
CA THR A 11 45.19 0.36 34.22
C THR A 11 44.63 -0.85 33.46
N THR A 12 45.01 -2.06 33.87
CA THR A 12 44.51 -3.31 33.25
C THR A 12 43.02 -3.51 33.51
N GLN A 13 42.57 -3.27 34.74
CA GLN A 13 41.14 -3.34 35.09
C GLN A 13 40.31 -2.32 34.30
N PHE A 14 40.82 -1.10 34.14
CA PHE A 14 40.15 -0.08 33.34
C PHE A 14 40.03 -0.47 31.86
N GLN A 15 41.08 -1.05 31.28
CA GLN A 15 41.05 -1.56 29.90
C GLN A 15 40.04 -2.71 29.73
N GLN A 16 39.93 -3.62 30.70
CA GLN A 16 38.94 -4.69 30.69
C GLN A 16 37.51 -4.14 30.74
N VAL A 17 37.25 -3.13 31.58
CA VAL A 17 35.94 -2.47 31.65
C VAL A 17 35.59 -1.80 30.33
N LEU A 18 36.55 -1.09 29.70
CA LEU A 18 36.33 -0.48 28.39
C LEU A 18 36.02 -1.51 27.30
N GLN A 19 36.70 -2.65 27.31
CA GLN A 19 36.40 -3.74 26.38
C GLN A 19 34.99 -4.30 26.57
N ILE A 20 34.57 -4.54 27.82
CA ILE A 20 33.22 -5.01 28.13
C ILE A 20 32.17 -3.98 27.67
N LEU A 21 32.39 -2.70 27.96
CA LEU A 21 31.48 -1.64 27.54
C LEU A 21 31.37 -1.52 26.02
N ASN A 22 32.48 -1.67 25.29
CA ASN A 22 32.45 -1.68 23.82
C ASN A 22 31.67 -2.88 23.27
N CYS A 23 31.90 -4.09 23.82
CA CYS A 23 31.15 -5.28 23.41
C CYS A 23 29.65 -5.13 23.67
N GLU A 24 29.26 -4.58 24.82
CA GLU A 24 27.86 -4.32 25.15
C GLU A 24 27.26 -3.23 24.25
N TYR A 25 28.01 -2.17 23.95
CA TYR A 25 27.59 -1.14 23.01
C TYR A 25 27.32 -1.71 21.62
N GLU A 26 28.23 -2.51 21.08
CA GLU A 26 28.06 -3.16 19.77
C GLU A 26 26.86 -4.11 19.75
N ARG A 27 26.67 -4.90 20.82
CA ARG A 27 25.51 -5.79 20.97
C ARG A 27 24.20 -5.01 20.95
N VAL A 28 24.08 -3.98 21.79
CA VAL A 28 22.88 -3.14 21.91
C VAL A 28 22.61 -2.38 20.62
N SER A 29 23.64 -1.83 19.98
CA SER A 29 23.53 -1.14 18.69
C SER A 29 23.01 -2.07 17.59
N GLY A 30 23.51 -3.31 17.54
CA GLY A 30 23.02 -4.32 16.61
C GLY A 30 21.58 -4.76 16.87
N GLU A 31 21.18 -4.88 18.14
CA GLU A 31 19.79 -5.17 18.53
C GLU A 31 18.84 -4.02 18.16
N LEU A 32 19.25 -2.78 18.40
CA LEU A 32 18.48 -1.58 18.03
C LEU A 32 18.26 -1.52 16.52
N SER A 33 19.31 -1.72 15.72
CA SER A 33 19.22 -1.72 14.25
C SER A 33 18.24 -2.78 13.74
N LYS A 34 18.25 -3.99 14.33
CA LYS A 34 17.27 -5.04 13.98
C LYS A 34 15.85 -4.62 14.32
N LYS A 35 15.63 -3.96 15.47
CA LYS A 35 14.32 -3.50 15.90
C LYS A 35 13.79 -2.34 15.06
N GLU A 36 14.65 -1.44 14.62
CA GLU A 36 14.29 -0.38 13.67
C GLU A 36 13.84 -0.96 12.33
N ALA A 37 14.58 -1.95 11.80
CA ALA A 37 14.21 -2.64 10.57
C ALA A 37 12.88 -3.40 10.70
N GLU A 38 12.63 -4.05 11.83
CA GLU A 38 11.35 -4.71 12.13
C GLU A 38 10.19 -3.70 12.20
N THR A 39 10.41 -2.57 12.88
CA THR A 39 9.41 -1.49 13.03
C THR A 39 9.03 -0.91 11.67
N GLU A 40 10.00 -0.66 10.80
CA GLU A 40 9.74 -0.15 9.45
C GLU A 40 8.97 -1.16 8.59
N ARG A 41 9.29 -2.46 8.69
CA ARG A 41 8.51 -3.52 8.01
C ARG A 41 7.06 -3.56 8.49
N LEU A 42 6.83 -3.47 9.80
CA LEU A 42 5.49 -3.43 10.37
C LEU A 42 4.72 -2.18 9.91
N ARG A 43 5.37 -1.02 9.88
CA ARG A 43 4.79 0.21 9.36
C ARG A 43 4.34 0.08 7.91
N GLN A 44 5.17 -0.52 7.05
CA GLN A 44 4.83 -0.80 5.65
C GLN A 44 3.65 -1.76 5.52
N ALA A 45 3.61 -2.82 6.34
CA ALA A 45 2.49 -3.75 6.36
C ALA A 45 1.17 -3.07 6.76
N VAL A 46 1.18 -2.25 7.82
CA VAL A 46 0.00 -1.50 8.28
C VAL A 46 -0.50 -0.55 7.18
N ASN A 47 0.41 0.19 6.54
CA ASN A 47 0.04 1.08 5.43
C ASN A 47 -0.58 0.30 4.26
N THR A 48 -0.07 -0.90 3.96
CA THR A 48 -0.60 -1.75 2.90
C THR A 48 -1.99 -2.26 3.21
N VAL A 49 -2.23 -2.70 4.46
CA VAL A 49 -3.56 -3.10 4.93
C VAL A 49 -4.55 -1.93 4.84
N ALA A 50 -4.16 -0.74 5.29
CA ALA A 50 -4.99 0.45 5.22
C ALA A 50 -5.35 0.81 3.76
N ALA A 51 -4.39 0.71 2.84
CA ALA A 51 -4.64 0.96 1.42
C ALA A 51 -5.57 -0.08 0.77
N ILE A 52 -5.43 -1.37 1.11
CA ILE A 52 -6.37 -2.43 0.68
C ILE A 52 -7.78 -2.15 1.22
N HIS A 53 -7.89 -1.78 2.49
CA HIS A 53 -9.16 -1.45 3.13
C HIS A 53 -9.84 -0.25 2.46
N ASN A 54 -9.09 0.83 2.21
CA ASN A 54 -9.60 2.01 1.51
C ASN A 54 -10.04 1.71 0.09
N ALA A 55 -9.32 0.83 -0.63
CA ALA A 55 -9.73 0.40 -1.96
C ALA A 55 -11.08 -0.33 -1.92
N TYR A 56 -11.27 -1.21 -0.94
CA TYR A 56 -12.53 -1.92 -0.76
C TYR A 56 -13.68 -0.96 -0.43
N LEU A 57 -13.48 -0.04 0.52
CA LEU A 57 -14.48 0.97 0.84
C LEU A 57 -14.82 1.85 -0.36
N GLY A 58 -13.81 2.31 -1.10
CA GLY A 58 -14.00 3.13 -2.30
C GLY A 58 -14.79 2.41 -3.39
N LEU A 59 -14.52 1.13 -3.62
CA LEU A 59 -15.33 0.31 -4.54
C LEU A 59 -16.80 0.29 -4.12
N THR A 60 -17.09 0.23 -2.82
CA THR A 60 -18.49 0.23 -2.34
C THR A 60 -19.20 1.59 -2.42
N SER A 61 -18.46 2.69 -2.54
CA SER A 61 -19.02 4.05 -2.63
C SER A 61 -19.03 4.63 -4.04
N VAL A 62 -18.24 4.08 -4.98
CA VAL A 62 -17.98 4.72 -6.28
C VAL A 62 -19.22 5.00 -7.12
N TRP A 63 -20.26 4.17 -7.00
CA TRP A 63 -21.51 4.35 -7.72
C TRP A 63 -22.37 5.51 -7.19
N LYS A 64 -22.03 6.05 -6.01
CA LYS A 64 -22.71 7.18 -5.35
C LYS A 64 -22.02 8.51 -5.61
N GLU A 65 -20.83 8.52 -6.21
CA GLU A 65 -19.99 9.71 -6.32
C GLU A 65 -20.28 10.47 -7.62
N GLU A 66 -20.68 11.74 -7.49
CA GLU A 66 -20.90 12.65 -8.61
C GLU A 66 -19.58 13.08 -9.27
N ASP A 67 -18.52 13.26 -8.48
CA ASP A 67 -17.17 13.66 -8.93
C ASP A 67 -16.08 12.78 -8.28
N PRO A 68 -15.87 11.55 -8.78
CA PRO A 68 -14.95 10.60 -8.17
C PRO A 68 -13.50 11.08 -8.22
N GLY A 69 -12.80 10.99 -7.09
CA GLY A 69 -11.37 11.29 -6.99
C GLY A 69 -11.06 12.71 -6.52
N LYS A 70 -12.04 13.63 -6.54
CA LYS A 70 -11.86 15.06 -6.18
C LYS A 70 -11.47 15.28 -4.72
N TYR A 71 -12.31 14.82 -3.79
CA TYR A 71 -12.10 15.04 -2.36
C TYR A 71 -11.33 13.90 -1.66
N ARG A 72 -11.30 12.73 -2.30
CA ARG A 72 -10.64 11.52 -1.77
C ARG A 72 -10.34 10.57 -2.93
N PRO A 73 -9.40 9.64 -2.78
CA PRO A 73 -9.17 8.63 -3.80
C PRO A 73 -10.43 7.79 -4.03
N SER A 74 -10.81 7.67 -5.29
CA SER A 74 -11.89 6.78 -5.74
C SER A 74 -11.28 5.56 -6.42
N TYR A 75 -11.98 4.44 -6.31
CA TYR A 75 -11.49 3.15 -6.74
C TYR A 75 -12.49 2.49 -7.69
N PHE A 76 -11.99 1.99 -8.80
CA PHE A 76 -12.79 1.37 -9.85
C PHE A 76 -12.26 -0.01 -10.19
N LEU A 77 -13.15 -0.97 -10.41
CA LEU A 77 -12.78 -2.18 -11.14
C LEU A 77 -12.52 -1.79 -12.59
N MET A 78 -11.59 -2.48 -13.25
CA MET A 78 -11.28 -2.21 -14.65
C MET A 78 -11.60 -3.42 -15.51
N ASN A 79 -12.06 -3.21 -16.74
CA ASN A 79 -12.02 -4.26 -17.76
C ASN A 79 -10.63 -4.29 -18.44
N HIS A 80 -10.39 -5.30 -19.30
CA HIS A 80 -9.11 -5.46 -20.00
C HIS A 80 -8.84 -4.37 -21.05
N LYS A 81 -9.87 -3.58 -21.38
CA LYS A 81 -9.83 -2.40 -22.26
C LYS A 81 -9.62 -1.09 -21.49
N GLY A 82 -9.43 -1.15 -20.18
CA GLY A 82 -9.21 0.03 -19.34
C GLY A 82 -10.44 0.90 -19.12
N ASP A 83 -11.65 0.36 -19.27
CA ASP A 83 -12.89 1.04 -18.91
C ASP A 83 -13.28 0.70 -17.45
N PRO A 84 -13.73 1.69 -16.67
CA PRO A 84 -14.10 1.47 -15.27
C PRO A 84 -15.49 0.83 -15.14
N LEU A 85 -15.54 -0.23 -14.35
CA LEU A 85 -16.71 -1.03 -14.04
C LEU A 85 -17.17 -0.77 -12.61
N ILE A 86 -18.45 -1.04 -12.37
CA ILE A 86 -19.08 -0.97 -11.06
C ILE A 86 -19.45 -2.40 -10.65
N PRO A 87 -18.91 -2.92 -9.54
CA PRO A 87 -19.26 -4.26 -9.07
C PRO A 87 -20.76 -4.32 -8.71
N ARG A 88 -21.46 -5.31 -9.25
CA ARG A 88 -22.90 -5.51 -9.01
C ARG A 88 -23.19 -5.83 -7.54
N GLU A 89 -22.26 -6.50 -6.89
CA GLU A 89 -22.29 -6.96 -5.51
C GLU A 89 -22.36 -5.81 -4.51
N VAL A 90 -21.80 -4.65 -4.87
CA VAL A 90 -21.78 -3.46 -4.00
C VAL A 90 -22.93 -2.49 -4.26
N VAL A 91 -23.74 -2.76 -5.29
CA VAL A 91 -24.91 -1.95 -5.65
C VAL A 91 -26.19 -2.62 -5.12
N PRO A 92 -27.01 -1.92 -4.30
CA PRO A 92 -28.28 -2.44 -3.82
C PRO A 92 -29.19 -2.89 -4.96
N SER A 93 -29.87 -4.03 -4.79
CA SER A 93 -30.67 -4.68 -5.83
C SER A 93 -31.67 -3.75 -6.54
N GLU A 94 -32.33 -2.89 -5.76
CA GLU A 94 -33.32 -1.93 -6.19
C GLU A 94 -32.73 -0.77 -7.01
N LYS A 95 -31.42 -0.53 -6.90
CA LYS A 95 -30.69 0.48 -7.70
C LYS A 95 -30.07 -0.10 -8.96
N ARG A 96 -29.98 -1.43 -9.10
CA ARG A 96 -29.33 -2.07 -10.26
C ARG A 96 -30.02 -1.81 -11.60
N GLY A 97 -31.29 -1.42 -11.58
CA GLY A 97 -32.07 -1.08 -12.78
C GLY A 97 -32.07 0.40 -13.17
N SER A 98 -31.38 1.28 -12.42
CA SER A 98 -31.38 2.71 -12.74
C SER A 98 -30.59 3.00 -14.03
N TRP A 99 -31.21 3.75 -14.94
CA TRP A 99 -30.57 4.28 -16.14
C TRP A 99 -29.25 5.00 -15.77
N GLY A 100 -28.13 4.57 -16.35
CA GLY A 100 -26.78 5.08 -16.07
C GLY A 100 -25.85 4.11 -15.34
N LEU A 101 -26.37 3.18 -14.53
CA LEU A 101 -25.56 2.13 -13.88
C LEU A 101 -25.49 0.85 -14.72
N CYS A 102 -26.58 0.49 -15.42
CA CYS A 102 -26.72 -0.79 -16.11
C CYS A 102 -25.59 -1.14 -17.10
N SER A 103 -25.03 -0.17 -17.81
CA SER A 103 -23.96 -0.43 -18.80
C SER A 103 -22.58 -0.68 -18.18
N ARG A 104 -22.40 -0.37 -16.88
CA ARG A 104 -21.12 -0.50 -16.16
C ARG A 104 -21.18 -1.54 -15.05
N LEU A 105 -22.38 -2.01 -14.71
CA LEU A 105 -22.59 -3.07 -13.72
C LEU A 105 -22.05 -4.40 -14.24
N VAL A 106 -21.14 -5.00 -13.48
CA VAL A 106 -20.57 -6.32 -13.77
C VAL A 106 -20.42 -7.12 -12.49
N GLU A 107 -20.41 -8.44 -12.60
CA GLU A 107 -19.89 -9.27 -11.50
C GLU A 107 -18.37 -9.07 -11.39
N ILE A 108 -17.83 -9.09 -10.17
CA ILE A 108 -16.40 -8.88 -9.93
C ILE A 108 -15.56 -9.81 -10.79
N GLU A 109 -15.98 -11.07 -10.94
CA GLU A 109 -15.29 -12.11 -11.72
C GLU A 109 -15.10 -11.75 -13.20
N ASN A 110 -15.99 -10.92 -13.76
CA ASN A 110 -15.93 -10.47 -15.14
C ASN A 110 -15.03 -9.24 -15.34
N ALA A 111 -14.47 -8.68 -14.26
CA ALA A 111 -13.44 -7.65 -14.36
C ALA A 111 -12.14 -8.22 -14.93
N TRP A 112 -11.20 -7.33 -15.26
CA TRP A 112 -9.85 -7.73 -15.62
C TRP A 112 -9.12 -8.25 -14.39
N HIS A 113 -8.55 -9.44 -14.52
CA HIS A 113 -7.76 -10.07 -13.47
C HIS A 113 -6.32 -10.28 -13.93
N LEU A 114 -5.41 -10.14 -12.98
CA LEU A 114 -4.00 -10.48 -13.13
C LEU A 114 -3.55 -11.30 -11.92
N GLU A 115 -2.47 -12.04 -12.08
CA GLU A 115 -1.94 -12.89 -11.02
C GLU A 115 -1.21 -12.05 -9.96
N CYS A 116 -1.49 -12.32 -8.69
CA CYS A 116 -0.70 -11.77 -7.61
C CYS A 116 0.72 -12.35 -7.67
N PRO A 117 1.79 -11.53 -7.63
CA PRO A 117 3.16 -12.04 -7.71
C PRO A 117 3.53 -12.97 -6.52
N GLY A 118 2.91 -12.75 -5.35
CA GLY A 118 3.16 -13.54 -4.14
C GLY A 118 2.48 -14.91 -4.12
N CYS A 119 1.14 -14.96 -4.19
CA CYS A 119 0.39 -16.22 -4.07
C CYS A 119 -0.10 -16.82 -5.40
N LYS A 120 0.14 -16.16 -6.54
CA LYS A 120 -0.31 -16.55 -7.89
C LYS A 120 -1.83 -16.60 -8.10
N GLU A 121 -2.63 -16.32 -7.08
CA GLU A 121 -4.08 -16.19 -7.24
C GLU A 121 -4.42 -15.00 -8.13
N LYS A 122 -5.43 -15.19 -8.99
CA LYS A 122 -5.99 -14.12 -9.81
C LYS A 122 -6.72 -13.12 -8.93
N ARG A 123 -6.43 -11.84 -9.15
CA ARG A 123 -6.99 -10.72 -8.40
C ARG A 123 -7.44 -9.64 -9.38
N PRO A 124 -8.55 -8.94 -9.09
CA PRO A 124 -9.05 -7.91 -9.98
C PRO A 124 -8.08 -6.74 -10.05
N VAL A 125 -7.96 -6.14 -11.24
CA VAL A 125 -7.25 -4.89 -11.45
C VAL A 125 -8.16 -3.74 -11.01
N ILE A 126 -7.64 -2.92 -10.10
CA ILE A 126 -8.32 -1.77 -9.53
C ILE A 126 -7.56 -0.51 -9.95
N LEU A 127 -8.27 0.44 -10.54
CA LEU A 127 -7.77 1.80 -10.74
C LEU A 127 -8.02 2.61 -9.47
N ARG A 128 -6.95 3.16 -8.90
CA ARG A 128 -7.02 4.28 -7.97
C ARG A 128 -6.97 5.59 -8.76
N TYR A 129 -7.98 6.42 -8.57
CA TYR A 129 -8.14 7.72 -9.20
C TYR A 129 -8.21 8.80 -8.13
N HIS A 130 -7.34 9.81 -8.21
CA HIS A 130 -7.25 10.84 -7.17
C HIS A 130 -6.77 12.17 -7.73
N GLN A 131 -7.46 13.25 -7.42
CA GLN A 131 -6.99 14.60 -7.69
C GLN A 131 -5.82 14.91 -6.75
N THR A 132 -4.66 15.24 -7.31
CA THR A 132 -3.47 15.60 -6.51
C THR A 132 -3.30 17.10 -6.39
N PHE A 133 -3.93 17.88 -7.27
CA PHE A 133 -3.86 19.33 -7.27
C PHE A 133 -5.14 19.92 -7.89
N ASP A 134 -5.72 20.92 -7.23
CA ASP A 134 -6.89 21.69 -7.67
C ASP A 134 -6.44 23.16 -7.76
N SER A 135 -6.56 23.76 -8.95
CA SER A 135 -6.10 25.13 -9.18
C SER A 135 -6.85 25.86 -10.29
N PRO A 136 -6.81 27.21 -10.31
CA PRO A 136 -7.40 28.00 -11.39
C PRO A 136 -6.84 27.68 -12.78
N ASP A 137 -5.60 27.19 -12.85
CA ASP A 137 -4.92 26.83 -14.09
C ASP A 137 -5.25 25.40 -14.57
N GLY A 138 -5.96 24.64 -13.74
CA GLY A 138 -6.43 23.29 -14.03
C GLY A 138 -6.11 22.28 -12.94
N ASP A 139 -6.76 21.13 -13.06
CA ASP A 139 -6.67 20.02 -12.12
C ASP A 139 -5.63 19.00 -12.53
N THR A 140 -4.85 18.51 -11.57
CA THR A 140 -3.95 17.37 -11.79
C THR A 140 -4.52 16.12 -11.15
N TRP A 141 -4.56 15.04 -11.93
CA TRP A 141 -5.13 13.77 -11.52
C TRP A 141 -4.08 12.66 -11.60
N GLU A 142 -4.00 11.86 -10.54
CA GLU A 142 -3.19 10.67 -10.47
C GLU A 142 -4.03 9.42 -10.76
N LYS A 143 -3.50 8.57 -11.64
CA LYS A 143 -4.07 7.27 -12.01
C LYS A 143 -3.06 6.17 -11.74
N ARG A 144 -3.42 5.21 -10.89
CA ARG A 144 -2.61 4.01 -10.63
C ARG A 144 -3.45 2.75 -10.77
N TRP A 145 -3.03 1.85 -11.65
CA TRP A 145 -3.62 0.52 -11.79
C TRP A 145 -2.89 -0.43 -10.86
N ASN A 146 -3.64 -1.11 -10.00
CA ASN A 146 -3.08 -1.95 -8.98
C ASN A 146 -3.83 -3.26 -8.88
N ILE A 147 -3.10 -4.30 -8.49
CA ILE A 147 -3.66 -5.52 -7.92
C ILE A 147 -3.57 -5.41 -6.40
N TYR A 148 -4.69 -5.61 -5.72
CA TYR A 148 -4.73 -5.68 -4.25
C TYR A 148 -4.93 -7.13 -3.82
N CYS A 149 -3.93 -7.72 -3.16
CA CYS A 149 -4.00 -9.09 -2.69
C CYS A 149 -4.22 -9.14 -1.18
N GLN A 150 -5.41 -9.53 -0.74
CA GLN A 150 -5.76 -9.67 0.67
C GLN A 150 -4.98 -10.81 1.37
N LYS A 151 -4.64 -11.86 0.63
CA LYS A 151 -3.90 -13.01 1.18
C LYS A 151 -2.43 -12.69 1.45
N CYS A 152 -1.80 -11.94 0.54
CA CYS A 152 -0.40 -11.57 0.67
C CYS A 152 -0.19 -10.22 1.36
N PHE A 153 -1.25 -9.43 1.56
CA PHE A 153 -1.16 -8.02 1.93
C PHE A 153 -0.18 -7.26 1.03
N LEU A 154 -0.33 -7.44 -0.28
CA LEU A 154 0.52 -6.81 -1.29
C LEU A 154 -0.31 -5.93 -2.21
N ILE A 155 0.26 -4.79 -2.57
CA ILE A 155 -0.21 -3.92 -3.64
C ILE A 155 0.83 -3.99 -4.75
N THR A 156 0.39 -4.40 -5.94
CA THR A 156 1.27 -4.48 -7.10
C THR A 156 0.76 -3.51 -8.14
N GLN A 157 1.54 -2.46 -8.42
CA GLN A 157 1.25 -1.58 -9.54
C GLN A 157 1.44 -2.36 -10.84
N VAL A 158 0.47 -2.21 -11.75
CA VAL A 158 0.50 -2.86 -13.06
C VAL A 158 0.45 -1.82 -14.16
N GLU A 159 0.91 -2.20 -15.34
CA GLU A 159 0.89 -1.33 -16.51
C GLU A 159 -0.56 -1.04 -16.95
N ARG A 160 -0.74 0.15 -17.50
CA ARG A 160 -2.00 0.55 -18.11
C ARG A 160 -2.27 -0.34 -19.34
N PRO A 161 -3.50 -0.81 -19.57
CA PRO A 161 -3.85 -1.52 -20.78
C PRO A 161 -3.65 -0.62 -22.02
N ALA A 162 -3.10 -1.19 -23.10
CA ALA A 162 -2.63 -0.48 -24.28
C ALA A 162 -3.69 0.37 -25.00
N TYR A 163 -4.97 0.07 -24.78
CA TYR A 163 -6.09 0.90 -25.18
C TYR A 163 -6.85 1.31 -23.93
N SER A 164 -7.07 2.61 -23.77
CA SER A 164 -8.07 3.16 -22.86
C SER A 164 -8.44 4.54 -23.43
N PRO A 165 -9.51 4.63 -24.24
CA PRO A 165 -9.94 5.89 -24.85
C PRO A 165 -10.52 6.86 -23.81
N HIS A 166 -10.84 6.38 -22.60
CA HIS A 166 -11.36 7.21 -21.53
C HIS A 166 -10.31 8.15 -20.94
N ARG A 167 -10.41 9.42 -21.35
CA ARG A 167 -9.95 10.57 -20.58
C ARG A 167 -10.93 10.77 -19.42
N PHE A 168 -10.70 10.08 -18.31
CA PHE A 168 -11.04 10.68 -17.02
C PHE A 168 -10.10 11.84 -16.76
#